data_AF-A0A7S3U4S5-F1
#
_entry.id   AF-A0A7S3U4S5-F1
#
_cell.length_a   1.000
_cell.length_b   1.000
_cell.length_c   1.000
_cell.angle_alpha   90.00
_cell.angle_beta   90.00
_cell.angle_gamma   90.00
#
_symmetry.space_group_name_H-M   'P 1'
#
loop_
_entity.id
_entity.type
_entity.pdbx_description
1 polymer ?
#
loop_
_entity_poly.entity_id
_entity_poly.type
_entity_poly.pdbx_seq_one_letter_code
_entity_poly.pdbx_strand_id
1 'polypeptide(L)'
;ILSAVHWGLALASLPLYGALLYFLRLYRGATAPLVLHTRRSLSGIQDLQAVVLDSCVSIRANGMRADFMARHNHYAASAIRCQYLMNYVAKAWVQSRVTLCFSTLTTFFALGGLWAQMPLGTLANIISLNFLAMS
;
A
#
# COMPACT_ATOMS: atom_id res chain seq x y z
N ILE A 1 -22.61 -16.52 -29.82
CA ILE A 1 -22.73 -16.59 -28.35
C ILE A 1 -21.97 -15.46 -27.63
N LEU A 2 -20.99 -14.80 -28.27
CA LEU A 2 -20.28 -13.62 -27.72
C LEU A 2 -20.90 -12.24 -28.07
N SER A 3 -22.06 -12.17 -28.73
CA SER A 3 -22.55 -10.92 -29.36
C SER A 3 -23.58 -10.13 -28.55
N ALA A 4 -23.69 -10.33 -27.23
CA ALA A 4 -24.66 -9.57 -26.42
C ALA A 4 -24.21 -9.38 -24.97
N VAL A 5 -22.95 -9.02 -24.74
CA VAL A 5 -22.67 -8.25 -23.52
C VAL A 5 -23.39 -6.92 -23.72
N HIS A 6 -24.52 -6.72 -23.04
CA HIS A 6 -25.31 -5.50 -23.12
C HIS A 6 -24.36 -4.31 -22.90
N TRP A 7 -24.34 -3.34 -23.81
CA TRP A 7 -23.48 -2.14 -23.68
C TRP A 7 -23.60 -1.47 -22.31
N GLY A 8 -24.79 -1.53 -21.68
CA GLY A 8 -25.01 -1.06 -20.31
C GLY A 8 -24.21 -1.82 -19.24
N LEU A 9 -24.03 -3.14 -19.39
CA LEU A 9 -23.22 -3.99 -18.51
C LEU A 9 -21.71 -3.68 -18.69
N ALA A 10 -21.26 -3.46 -19.93
CA ALA A 10 -19.89 -3.05 -20.20
C ALA A 10 -19.59 -1.66 -19.59
N LEU A 11 -20.49 -0.69 -19.76
CA LEU A 11 -20.38 0.64 -19.16
C LEU A 11 -20.43 0.60 -17.63
N ALA A 12 -21.27 -0.24 -17.04
CA ALA A 12 -21.37 -0.41 -15.59
C ALA A 12 -20.09 -1.02 -14.97
N SER A 13 -19.26 -1.69 -15.77
CA SER A 13 -17.96 -2.24 -15.33
C SER A 13 -16.77 -1.27 -15.43
N LEU A 14 -16.91 -0.12 -16.09
CA LEU A 14 -15.85 0.89 -16.19
C LEU A 14 -15.35 1.44 -14.84
N PRO A 15 -16.21 1.74 -13.85
CA PRO A 15 -15.77 2.20 -12.53
C PRO A 15 -14.86 1.19 -11.82
N LEU A 16 -15.09 -0.10 -12.07
CA LEU A 16 -14.30 -1.21 -11.54
C LEU A 16 -12.86 -1.18 -12.05
N TYR A 17 -12.69 -1.06 -13.37
CA TYR A 17 -11.37 -0.92 -13.99
C TYR A 17 -10.67 0.39 -13.58
N GLY A 18 -11.42 1.48 -13.44
CA GLY A 18 -10.90 2.77 -12.96
C GLY A 18 -10.35 2.70 -11.54
N ALA A 19 -11.09 2.08 -10.61
CA ALA A 19 -10.63 1.86 -9.25
C ALA A 19 -9.36 0.98 -9.22
N LEU A 20 -9.35 -0.11 -9.98
CA LEU A 20 -8.23 -1.04 -10.04
C LEU A 20 -6.94 -0.37 -10.56
N LEU A 21 -7.05 0.43 -11.62
CA LEU A 21 -5.93 1.23 -12.15
C LEU A 21 -5.46 2.31 -11.18
N TYR A 22 -6.38 2.99 -10.49
CA TYR A 22 -6.05 4.00 -9.48
C TYR A 22 -5.22 3.41 -8.34
N PHE A 23 -5.66 2.28 -7.76
CA PHE A 23 -4.95 1.62 -6.67
C PHE A 23 -3.58 1.05 -7.09
N LEU A 24 -3.46 0.51 -8.31
CA LEU A 24 -2.18 0.05 -8.86
C LEU A 24 -1.17 1.21 -9.00
N ARG A 25 -1.62 2.38 -9.48
CA ARG A 25 -0.75 3.55 -9.66
C ARG A 25 -0.34 4.16 -8.32
N LEU A 26 -1.26 4.28 -7.36
CA LEU A 26 -0.98 4.82 -6.03
C LEU A 26 0.13 4.03 -5.32
N TYR A 27 0.10 2.70 -5.41
CA TYR A 27 1.09 1.84 -4.77
C TYR A 27 2.46 1.92 -5.41
N ARG A 28 2.53 1.94 -6.74
CA ARG A 28 3.79 2.07 -7.47
C ARG A 28 4.46 3.42 -7.17
N GLY A 29 3.68 4.48 -6.99
CA GLY A 29 4.17 5.81 -6.65
C GLY A 29 4.71 5.95 -5.23
N ALA A 30 4.13 5.25 -4.26
CA ALA A 30 4.49 5.41 -2.84
C ALA A 30 5.56 4.42 -2.36
N THR A 31 5.49 3.14 -2.72
CA THR A 31 6.33 2.10 -2.11
C THR A 31 7.77 2.09 -2.61
N ALA A 32 7.96 2.19 -3.93
CA ALA A 32 9.27 2.15 -4.56
C ALA A 32 10.25 3.22 -4.03
N PRO A 33 9.90 4.53 -3.96
CA PRO A 33 10.84 5.55 -3.49
C PRO A 33 11.18 5.39 -2.01
N LEU A 34 10.21 5.03 -1.18
CA LEU A 34 10.43 4.84 0.26
C LEU A 34 11.37 3.65 0.53
N VAL A 35 11.20 2.51 -0.15
CA VAL A 35 12.10 1.35 0.02
C VAL A 35 13.54 1.70 -0.41
N LEU A 36 13.70 2.42 -1.52
CA LEU A 36 14.99 2.91 -1.98
C LEU A 36 15.64 3.86 -0.96
N HIS A 37 14.86 4.77 -0.38
CA HIS A 37 15.35 5.73 0.59
C HIS A 37 15.76 5.06 1.91
N THR A 38 14.97 4.10 2.40
CA THR A 38 15.32 3.32 3.61
C THR A 38 16.63 2.56 3.41
N ARG A 39 16.81 1.89 2.26
CA ARG A 39 18.05 1.16 1.95
C ARG A 39 19.27 2.09 1.91
N ARG A 40 19.15 3.26 1.27
CA ARG A 40 20.22 4.26 1.23
C ARG A 40 20.57 4.78 2.63
N SER A 41 19.56 5.11 3.45
CA SER A 41 19.79 5.59 4.82
C SER A 41 20.44 4.52 5.70
N LEU A 42 20.04 3.25 5.57
CA LEU A 42 20.66 2.14 6.30
C LEU A 42 22.12 1.90 5.87
N SER A 43 22.41 1.96 4.57
CA SER A 43 23.78 1.91 4.05
C SER A 43 24.64 3.01 4.66
N GLY A 44 24.14 4.25 4.69
CA GLY A 44 24.87 5.38 5.29
C GLY A 44 25.16 5.22 6.79
N ILE A 45 24.30 4.53 7.54
CA ILE A 45 24.56 4.18 8.94
C ILE A 45 25.68 3.14 9.03
N GLN A 46 25.64 2.11 8.18
CA GLN A 46 26.66 1.05 8.15
C GLN A 46 28.04 1.62 7.77
N ASP A 47 28.10 2.51 6.78
CA ASP A 47 29.33 3.19 6.38
C ASP A 47 29.91 4.03 7.52
N LEU A 48 29.06 4.78 8.23
CA LEU A 48 29.48 5.54 9.42
C LEU A 48 30.00 4.63 10.54
N GLN A 49 29.36 3.49 10.77
CA GLN A 49 29.80 2.52 11.76
C GLN A 49 31.16 1.90 11.38
N ALA A 50 31.35 1.55 10.11
CA ALA A 50 32.61 1.03 9.60
C ALA A 50 33.75 2.04 9.81
N VAL A 51 33.52 3.32 9.50
CA VAL A 51 34.51 4.39 9.72
C VAL A 51 34.88 4.53 11.20
N VAL A 52 33.92 4.41 12.12
CA VAL A 52 34.21 4.49 13.56
C VAL A 52 35.08 3.34 14.05
N LEU A 53 34.89 2.13 13.51
CA LEU A 53 35.70 0.97 13.91
C LEU A 53 37.18 1.19 13.62
N ASP A 54 37.51 1.80 12.48
CA ASP A 54 38.90 2.05 12.08
C ASP A 54 39.48 3.39 12.58
N SER A 55 38.64 4.42 12.74
CA SER A 55 39.12 5.81 12.94
C SER A 55 38.61 6.48 14.22
N CYS A 56 38.17 5.70 15.22
CA CYS A 56 37.67 6.21 16.50
C CYS A 56 38.67 7.14 17.23
N VAL A 57 39.97 6.84 17.16
CA VAL A 57 41.02 7.61 17.83
C VAL A 57 41.17 8.99 17.19
N SER A 58 41.21 9.06 15.86
CA SER A 58 41.28 10.33 15.12
C SER A 58 40.03 11.19 15.30
N ILE A 59 38.84 10.59 15.33
CA ILE A 59 37.59 11.33 15.58
C ILE A 59 37.60 11.95 16.98
N ARG A 60 38.11 11.21 17.97
CA ARG A 60 38.22 11.70 19.36
C ARG A 60 39.29 12.77 19.48
N ALA A 61 40.46 12.55 18.88
CA ALA A 61 41.58 13.49 18.91
C ALA A 61 41.23 14.84 18.27
N ASN A 62 40.41 14.83 17.22
CA ASN A 62 39.95 16.05 16.54
C ASN A 62 38.68 16.68 17.17
N GLY A 63 38.16 16.14 18.29
CA GLY A 63 36.96 16.67 18.93
C GLY A 63 35.66 16.53 18.13
N MET A 64 35.65 15.80 17.01
CA MET A 64 34.52 15.72 16.07
C MET A 64 33.40 14.74 16.49
N ARG A 65 33.39 14.31 17.76
CA ARG A 65 32.43 13.33 18.27
C ARG A 65 30.98 13.83 18.14
N ALA A 66 30.75 15.11 18.41
CA ALA A 66 29.41 15.71 18.33
C ALA A 66 28.87 15.70 16.89
N ASP A 67 29.68 16.12 15.92
CA ASP A 67 29.31 16.14 14.51
C ASP A 67 29.06 14.74 13.96
N PHE A 68 29.90 13.78 14.37
CA PHE A 68 29.71 12.38 13.99
C PHE A 68 28.36 11.85 14.52
N MET A 69 28.06 12.07 15.80
CA MET A 69 26.79 11.66 16.41
C MET A 69 25.60 12.37 15.76
N ALA A 70 25.73 13.65 15.40
CA ALA A 70 24.70 14.39 14.69
C ALA A 70 24.37 13.76 13.32
N ARG A 71 25.39 13.38 12.54
CA ARG A 71 25.22 12.70 11.25
C ARG A 71 24.60 11.31 11.41
N HIS A 72 25.09 10.52 12.36
CA HIS A 72 24.50 9.20 12.66
C HIS A 72 23.03 9.32 13.04
N ASN A 73 22.68 10.26 13.94
CA ASN A 73 21.30 10.50 14.36
C ASN A 73 20.41 10.97 13.21
N HIS A 74 20.94 11.77 12.28
CA HIS A 74 20.20 12.20 11.09
C HIS A 74 19.81 11.02 10.19
N TYR A 75 20.76 10.12 9.90
CA TYR A 75 20.47 8.94 9.09
C TYR A 75 19.55 7.94 9.81
N ALA A 76 19.77 7.73 11.12
CA ALA A 76 18.91 6.89 11.95
C ALA A 76 17.47 7.40 12.01
N ALA A 77 17.27 8.70 12.24
CA ALA A 77 15.94 9.31 12.26
C ALA A 77 15.24 9.18 10.90
N SER A 78 15.98 9.35 9.80
CA SER A 78 15.45 9.18 8.44
C SER A 78 15.03 7.74 8.16
N ALA A 79 15.82 6.75 8.56
CA ALA A 79 15.49 5.34 8.44
C ALA A 79 14.25 4.96 9.26
N ILE A 80 14.15 5.42 10.51
CA ILE A 80 12.99 5.19 11.38
C ILE A 80 11.72 5.78 10.75
N ARG A 81 11.76 7.04 10.28
CA ARG A 81 10.60 7.69 9.63
C ARG A 81 10.15 6.93 8.37
N CYS A 82 11.09 6.49 7.55
CA CYS A 82 10.76 5.71 6.35
C CYS A 82 10.12 4.36 6.72
N GLN A 83 10.61 3.70 7.77
CA GLN A 83 10.03 2.44 8.27
C GLN A 83 8.60 2.64 8.77
N TYR A 84 8.34 3.72 9.53
CA TYR A 84 6.98 4.08 9.95
C TYR A 84 6.06 4.31 8.76
N LEU A 85 6.48 5.16 7.80
CA LEU A 85 5.71 5.41 6.58
C LEU A 85 5.44 4.12 5.81
N MET A 86 6.40 3.20 5.76
CA MET A 86 6.23 1.94 5.06
C MET A 86 5.21 1.01 5.72
N ASN A 87 5.16 0.98 7.05
CA ASN A 87 4.10 0.27 7.78
C ASN A 87 2.72 0.88 7.51
N TYR A 88 2.59 2.22 7.47
CA TYR A 88 1.32 2.86 7.12
C TYR A 88 0.91 2.59 5.67
N VAL A 89 1.84 2.65 4.73
CA VAL A 89 1.58 2.31 3.32
C VAL A 89 1.19 0.84 3.18
N ALA A 90 1.84 -0.07 3.89
CA ALA A 90 1.47 -1.50 3.90
C ALA A 90 0.08 -1.73 4.50
N LYS A 91 -0.26 -1.06 5.59
CA LYS A 91 -1.60 -1.14 6.21
C LYS A 91 -2.67 -0.58 5.27
N ALA A 92 -2.44 0.59 4.68
CA ALA A 92 -3.32 1.20 3.70
C ALA A 92 -3.48 0.32 2.46
N TRP A 93 -2.41 -0.37 2.04
CA TRP A 93 -2.44 -1.31 0.93
C TRP A 93 -3.32 -2.52 1.22
N VAL A 94 -3.16 -3.17 2.38
CA VAL A 94 -4.02 -4.29 2.78
C VAL A 94 -5.47 -3.84 2.87
N GLN A 95 -5.72 -2.71 3.52
CA GLN A 95 -7.07 -2.13 3.63
C GLN A 95 -7.67 -1.85 2.26
N SER A 96 -6.92 -1.25 1.34
CA SER A 96 -7.38 -0.97 -0.02
C SER A 96 -7.75 -2.24 -0.80
N ARG A 97 -6.99 -3.33 -0.66
CA ARG A 97 -7.31 -4.62 -1.30
C ARG A 97 -8.58 -5.23 -0.75
N VAL A 98 -8.77 -5.15 0.57
CA VAL A 98 -10.00 -5.60 1.21
C VAL A 98 -11.19 -4.80 0.68
N THR A 99 -11.09 -3.46 0.65
CA THR A 99 -12.12 -2.58 0.08
C THR A 99 -12.40 -2.87 -1.39
N LEU A 100 -11.37 -3.14 -2.19
CA LEU A 100 -11.49 -3.47 -3.61
C LEU A 100 -12.20 -4.82 -3.81
N CYS A 101 -11.87 -5.83 -2.99
CA CYS A 101 -12.55 -7.12 -3.01
C CYS A 101 -14.04 -6.96 -2.66
N PHE A 102 -14.37 -6.28 -1.56
CA PHE A 102 -15.75 -6.02 -1.17
C PHE A 102 -16.51 -5.23 -2.24
N SER A 103 -15.91 -4.19 -2.83
CA SER A 103 -16.56 -3.41 -3.89
C SER A 103 -16.77 -4.21 -5.18
N THR A 104 -15.83 -5.10 -5.55
CA THR A 104 -16.01 -6.03 -6.68
C THR A 104 -17.14 -7.02 -6.42
N LEU A 105 -17.21 -7.61 -5.22
CA LEU A 105 -18.30 -8.51 -4.83
C LEU A 105 -19.65 -7.80 -4.89
N THR A 106 -19.76 -6.61 -4.29
CA THR A 106 -21.00 -5.82 -4.30
C THR A 106 -21.44 -5.47 -5.73
N THR A 107 -20.50 -5.12 -6.61
CA THR A 107 -20.82 -4.83 -8.02
C THR A 107 -21.23 -6.08 -8.79
N PHE A 108 -20.61 -7.24 -8.56
CA PHE A 108 -21.06 -8.51 -9.14
C PHE A 108 -22.46 -8.90 -8.66
N PHE A 109 -22.77 -8.74 -7.38
CA PHE A 109 -24.12 -8.96 -6.87
C PHE A 109 -25.14 -8.00 -7.48
N ALA A 110 -24.79 -6.71 -7.61
CA ALA A 110 -25.67 -5.73 -8.26
C ALA A 110 -25.93 -6.06 -9.74
N LEU A 111 -24.88 -6.44 -10.49
CA LEU A 111 -25.01 -6.85 -11.89
C LEU A 111 -25.78 -8.16 -12.06
N GLY A 112 -25.55 -9.13 -11.19
CA GLY A 112 -26.30 -10.40 -11.15
C GLY A 112 -27.78 -10.18 -10.81
N GLY A 113 -28.06 -9.28 -9.86
CA GLY A 113 -29.41 -8.85 -9.51
C GLY A 113 -30.16 -8.17 -10.67
N LEU A 114 -29.47 -7.28 -11.37
CA LEU A 114 -29.99 -6.61 -12.57
C LEU A 114 -30.27 -7.62 -13.69
N TRP A 115 -29.38 -8.59 -13.89
CA TRP A 115 -29.56 -9.64 -14.91
C TRP A 115 -30.72 -10.59 -14.59
N ALA A 116 -30.87 -10.97 -13.32
CA ALA A 116 -31.94 -11.84 -12.85
C ALA A 116 -33.26 -11.10 -12.57
N GLN A 117 -33.33 -9.78 -12.78
CA GLN A 117 -34.48 -8.91 -12.48
C GLN A 117 -35.01 -9.09 -11.05
N MET A 118 -34.12 -9.31 -10.08
CA MET A 118 -34.53 -9.61 -8.71
C MET A 118 -35.00 -8.35 -7.97
N PRO A 119 -36.04 -8.46 -7.12
CA PRO A 119 -36.43 -7.40 -6.21
C PRO A 119 -35.27 -7.00 -5.29
N LEU A 120 -35.17 -5.70 -5.01
CA LEU A 120 -34.04 -5.14 -4.25
C LEU A 120 -33.91 -5.76 -2.83
N GLY A 121 -35.04 -6.14 -2.22
CA GLY A 121 -35.08 -6.77 -0.89
C GLY A 121 -34.53 -8.20 -0.87
N THR A 122 -34.80 -9.01 -1.89
CA THR A 122 -34.23 -10.38 -1.99
C THR A 122 -32.74 -10.33 -2.31
N LEU A 123 -32.29 -9.36 -3.10
CA LEU A 123 -30.87 -9.11 -3.32
C LEU A 123 -30.13 -8.78 -2.01
N ALA A 124 -30.68 -7.85 -1.22
CA ALA A 124 -30.08 -7.44 0.04
C ALA A 124 -29.96 -8.61 1.04
N ASN A 125 -30.98 -9.48 1.11
CA ASN A 125 -30.93 -10.68 1.96
C ASN A 125 -29.87 -11.69 1.50
N ILE A 126 -29.73 -11.93 0.19
CA ILE A 126 -28.71 -12.85 -0.36
C ILE A 126 -27.30 -12.31 -0.09
N ILE A 127 -27.09 -11.01 -0.28
CA ILE A 127 -25.81 -10.35 0.02
C ILE A 127 -25.50 -10.49 1.52
N SER A 128 -26.48 -10.21 2.39
CA SER A 128 -26.31 -10.27 3.84
C SER A 128 -26.03 -11.69 4.33
N LEU A 129 -26.71 -12.70 3.78
CA LEU A 129 -26.47 -14.12 4.08
C LEU A 129 -25.10 -14.60 3.61
N ASN A 130 -24.64 -14.18 2.43
CA ASN A 130 -23.30 -14.53 1.94
C ASN A 130 -22.20 -13.92 2.82
N PHE A 131 -22.35 -12.68 3.26
CA PHE A 131 -21.38 -12.08 4.17
C PHE A 131 -21.41 -12.68 5.59
N LEU A 132 -22.59 -13.09 6.07
CA LEU A 132 -22.73 -13.81 7.35
C LEU A 132 -22.14 -15.23 7.29
N ALA A 133 -22.19 -15.90 6.14
CA ALA A 133 -21.60 -17.23 5.95
C ALA A 133 -20.07 -17.20 5.79
N MET A 134 -19.48 -16.04 5.46
CA MET A 134 -18.03 -15.85 5.33
C MET A 134 -17.35 -15.42 6.65
N SER A 135 -18.12 -15.01 7.67
CA SER A 135 -17.62 -14.67 9.01
C SER A 135 -17.57 -15.89 9.92
#